data_AF-A0A1U8CSI4-F1
#
_entry.id   AF-A0A1U8CSI4-F1
#
_cell.length_a   1.000
_cell.length_b   1.000
_cell.length_c   1.000
_cell.angle_alpha   90.00
_cell.angle_beta   90.00
_cell.angle_gamma   90.00
#
_symmetry.space_group_name_H-M   'P 1'
#
loop_
_entity.id
_entity.type
_entity.pdbx_description
1 polymer ?
#
loop_
_entity_poly.entity_id
_entity_poly.type
_entity_poly.pdbx_seq_one_letter_code
_entity_poly.pdbx_strand_id
1 'polypeptide(L)'
;MFDHRPRSWRELPLRLADFGVLHRNELSGALTGLTRVRRFQQDDAHIFCAMEQIEGEIKGCLDFLRTVYNVFGFSFKLNLSTRPEKFLGDIEIWNQAEKVSDVFSVLENSLTQFREVFLSGYKQKKMAVFPVF
;
A
#
# COMPACT_ATOMS: atom_id res chain seq x y z
N MET A 1 -8.31 -0.67 17.86
CA MET A 1 -9.28 -1.46 17.06
C MET A 1 -8.92 -2.94 17.04
N PHE A 2 -7.70 -3.30 16.62
CA PHE A 2 -7.20 -4.69 16.73
C PHE A 2 -7.03 -5.14 18.18
N ASP A 3 -6.28 -4.37 18.97
CA ASP A 3 -5.85 -4.66 20.35
C ASP A 3 -6.95 -4.52 21.42
N HIS A 4 -8.19 -4.21 21.03
CA HIS A 4 -9.29 -4.10 22.00
C HIS A 4 -9.65 -5.46 22.64
N ARG A 5 -9.25 -6.57 22.02
CA ARG A 5 -9.43 -7.91 22.60
C ARG A 5 -8.33 -8.86 22.11
N PRO A 6 -8.04 -9.92 22.88
CA PRO A 6 -7.21 -11.03 22.40
C PRO A 6 -7.76 -11.61 21.10
N ARG A 7 -6.87 -11.90 20.16
CA ARG A 7 -7.20 -12.43 18.83
C ARG A 7 -6.65 -13.84 18.69
N SER A 8 -7.47 -14.72 18.14
CA SER A 8 -7.04 -16.07 17.76
C SER A 8 -6.51 -16.05 16.33
N TRP A 9 -5.50 -16.86 16.03
CA TRP A 9 -4.99 -17.05 14.67
C TRP A 9 -6.07 -17.47 13.67
N ARG A 10 -7.15 -18.12 14.14
CA ARG A 10 -8.31 -18.52 13.32
C ARG A 10 -9.12 -17.36 12.79
N GLU A 11 -8.99 -16.18 13.39
CA GLU A 11 -9.67 -14.96 12.94
C GLU A 11 -8.90 -14.25 11.82
N LEU A 12 -7.69 -14.72 11.49
CA LEU A 12 -6.88 -14.18 10.40
C LEU A 12 -7.29 -14.82 9.06
N PRO A 13 -7.39 -14.05 7.97
CA PRO A 13 -7.06 -12.62 7.85
C PRO A 13 -8.20 -11.71 8.34
N LEU A 14 -7.86 -10.77 9.23
CA LEU A 14 -8.78 -9.76 9.73
C LEU A 14 -8.61 -8.46 8.93
N ARG A 15 -9.66 -8.04 8.22
CA ARG A 15 -9.68 -6.82 7.40
C ARG A 15 -10.53 -5.75 8.06
N LEU A 16 -9.96 -4.59 8.31
CA LEU A 16 -10.63 -3.44 8.92
C LEU A 16 -10.55 -2.26 7.96
N ALA A 17 -11.69 -1.72 7.55
CA ALA A 17 -11.77 -0.53 6.71
C ALA A 17 -12.22 0.67 7.55
N ASP A 18 -11.60 1.82 7.33
CA ASP A 18 -11.96 3.09 7.95
C ASP A 18 -12.08 4.18 6.87
N PHE A 19 -13.15 4.97 6.99
CA PHE A 19 -13.46 6.09 6.12
C PHE A 19 -13.36 7.41 6.88
N GLY A 20 -12.43 7.47 7.83
CA GLY A 20 -12.17 8.62 8.66
C GLY A 20 -11.69 9.84 7.88
N VAL A 21 -12.00 11.01 8.42
CA VAL A 21 -11.46 12.29 7.92
C VAL A 21 -10.02 12.42 8.40
N LEU A 22 -9.09 12.54 7.45
CA LEU A 22 -7.69 12.74 7.71
C LEU A 22 -7.29 14.19 7.49
N HIS A 23 -6.37 14.65 8.33
CA HIS A 23 -5.81 15.99 8.25
C HIS A 23 -4.28 15.91 8.07
N ARG A 24 -3.76 16.61 7.06
CA ARG A 24 -2.31 16.77 6.84
C ARG A 24 -1.98 18.25 6.70
N ASN A 25 -1.03 18.73 7.50
CA ASN A 25 -0.62 20.14 7.44
C ASN A 25 0.36 20.37 6.28
N GLU A 26 -0.19 20.38 5.06
CA GLU A 26 0.56 20.67 3.84
C GLU A 26 0.89 22.17 3.74
N LEU A 27 2.07 22.46 3.18
CA LEU A 27 2.53 23.83 2.88
C LEU A 27 1.50 24.52 1.98
N SER A 28 1.17 25.76 2.30
CA SER A 28 0.13 26.53 1.58
C SER A 28 0.41 26.65 0.08
N GLY A 29 1.68 26.81 -0.32
CA GLY A 29 2.09 26.89 -1.72
C GLY A 29 2.04 25.56 -2.49
N ALA A 30 1.82 24.43 -1.81
CA ALA A 30 1.70 23.12 -2.45
C ALA A 30 0.23 22.66 -2.61
N LEU A 31 -0.74 23.42 -2.12
CA LEU A 31 -2.16 23.08 -2.22
C LEU A 31 -2.66 23.32 -3.65
N THR A 32 -3.26 22.30 -4.24
CA THR A 32 -3.76 22.36 -5.62
C THR A 32 -5.08 21.61 -5.77
N GLY A 33 -6.12 22.32 -6.20
CA GLY A 33 -7.45 21.77 -6.50
C GLY A 33 -7.96 20.78 -5.44
N LEU A 34 -8.33 19.57 -5.89
CA LEU A 34 -8.73 18.44 -5.05
C LEU A 34 -7.62 17.39 -4.89
N THR A 35 -6.51 17.52 -5.61
CA THR A 35 -5.43 16.52 -5.59
C THR A 35 -4.53 16.69 -4.38
N ARG A 36 -4.40 17.91 -3.82
CA ARG A 36 -3.62 18.18 -2.60
C ARG A 36 -4.34 19.16 -1.69
N VAL A 37 -4.96 18.62 -0.64
CA VAL A 37 -5.79 19.34 0.33
C VAL A 37 -5.36 19.03 1.77
N ARG A 38 -5.71 19.91 2.71
CA ARG A 38 -5.39 19.71 4.14
C ARG A 38 -6.33 18.75 4.85
N ARG A 39 -7.53 18.54 4.31
CA ARG A 39 -8.57 17.65 4.84
C ARG A 39 -9.09 16.79 3.70
N PHE A 40 -9.04 15.48 3.86
CA PHE A 40 -9.54 14.53 2.88
C PHE A 40 -9.98 13.24 3.58
N GLN A 41 -10.81 12.46 2.91
CA GLN A 41 -11.25 11.16 3.38
C GLN A 41 -10.60 10.10 2.47
N GLN A 42 -9.93 9.13 3.08
CA GLN A 42 -9.39 7.99 2.34
C GLN A 42 -10.27 6.77 2.61
N ASP A 43 -10.35 5.91 1.61
CA ASP A 43 -10.80 4.53 1.70
C ASP A 43 -9.67 3.68 2.29
N ASP A 44 -9.35 3.91 3.57
CA ASP A 44 -8.21 3.26 4.22
C ASP A 44 -8.60 1.88 4.74
N ALA A 45 -7.71 0.90 4.60
CA ALA A 45 -7.96 -0.46 5.04
C ALA A 45 -6.67 -1.11 5.57
N HIS A 46 -6.80 -1.77 6.70
CA HIS A 46 -5.73 -2.50 7.37
C HIS A 46 -6.06 -3.98 7.42
N ILE A 47 -5.14 -4.80 6.90
CA ILE A 47 -5.27 -6.26 6.89
C ILE A 47 -4.25 -6.84 7.86
N PHE A 48 -4.74 -7.53 8.89
CA PHE A 48 -3.92 -8.32 9.80
C PHE A 48 -3.98 -9.76 9.35
N CYS A 49 -2.85 -10.34 8.98
CA CYS A 49 -2.77 -11.70 8.45
C CYS A 49 -1.48 -12.39 8.90
N ALA A 50 -1.44 -13.72 8.77
CA ALA A 50 -0.22 -14.48 8.97
C ALA A 50 0.74 -14.30 7.77
N MET A 51 2.04 -14.53 7.98
CA MET A 51 3.06 -14.35 6.93
C MET A 51 2.77 -15.15 5.65
N GLU A 52 2.23 -16.36 5.80
CA GLU A 52 1.85 -17.24 4.68
C GLU A 52 0.65 -16.72 3.87
N GLN A 53 -0.18 -15.86 4.46
CA GLN A 53 -1.39 -15.31 3.84
C GLN A 53 -1.12 -14.00 3.07
N ILE A 54 0.06 -13.38 3.26
CA ILE A 54 0.41 -12.07 2.69
C ILE A 54 0.28 -12.06 1.16
N GLU A 55 0.83 -13.09 0.50
CA GLU A 55 0.77 -13.25 -0.96
C GLU A 55 -0.67 -13.21 -1.49
N GLY A 56 -1.56 -13.97 -0.87
CA GLY A 56 -2.96 -14.07 -1.28
C GLY A 56 -3.72 -12.75 -1.09
N GLU A 57 -3.50 -12.06 0.04
CA GLU A 57 -4.14 -10.78 0.33
C GLU A 57 -3.66 -9.67 -0.61
N ILE A 58 -2.36 -9.62 -0.92
CA ILE A 58 -1.81 -8.65 -1.89
C ILE A 58 -2.42 -8.86 -3.27
N LYS A 59 -2.46 -10.12 -3.75
CA LYS A 59 -3.06 -10.44 -5.06
C LYS A 59 -4.54 -10.02 -5.11
N GLY A 60 -5.31 -10.33 -4.06
CA GLY A 60 -6.70 -9.92 -3.97
C GLY A 60 -6.89 -8.39 -4.02
N CYS A 61 -6.01 -7.63 -3.36
CA CYS A 61 -6.02 -6.17 -3.41
C CYS A 61 -5.71 -5.63 -4.82
N LEU A 62 -4.76 -6.23 -5.53
CA LEU A 62 -4.40 -5.83 -6.90
C LEU A 62 -5.52 -6.15 -7.90
N ASP A 63 -6.17 -7.31 -7.76
CA ASP A 63 -7.35 -7.68 -8.56
C ASP A 63 -8.52 -6.73 -8.32
N PHE A 64 -8.74 -6.32 -7.06
CA PHE A 64 -9.73 -5.31 -6.71
C PHE A 64 -9.40 -3.95 -7.36
N LEU A 65 -8.15 -3.49 -7.23
CA LEU A 65 -7.70 -2.24 -7.84
C LEU A 65 -7.87 -2.27 -9.36
N ARG A 66 -7.48 -3.36 -10.02
CA ARG A 66 -7.68 -3.55 -11.46
C ARG A 66 -9.15 -3.48 -11.85
N THR A 67 -10.03 -4.12 -11.08
CA THR A 67 -11.47 -4.09 -11.35
C THR A 67 -12.02 -2.67 -11.27
N VAL A 68 -11.67 -1.92 -10.23
CA VAL A 68 -12.11 -0.53 -10.05
C VAL A 68 -11.62 0.35 -11.19
N TYR A 69 -10.32 0.30 -11.50
CA TYR A 69 -9.73 1.12 -12.56
C TYR A 69 -10.28 0.78 -13.95
N ASN A 70 -10.53 -0.51 -14.24
CA ASN A 70 -11.15 -0.94 -15.48
C ASN A 70 -12.58 -0.40 -15.64
N VAL A 71 -13.38 -0.37 -14.56
CA VAL A 71 -14.74 0.18 -14.59
C VAL A 71 -14.73 1.68 -14.95
N PHE A 72 -13.75 2.42 -14.45
CA PHE A 72 -13.58 3.84 -14.79
C PHE A 72 -12.82 4.08 -16.10
N GLY A 73 -12.32 3.04 -16.77
CA GLY A 73 -11.58 3.14 -18.03
C GLY A 73 -10.17 3.72 -17.89
N PHE A 74 -9.57 3.66 -16.69
CA PHE A 74 -8.24 4.21 -16.43
C PHE A 74 -7.16 3.12 -16.47
N SER A 75 -6.04 3.42 -17.13
CA SER A 75 -4.81 2.65 -17.02
C SER A 75 -3.96 3.15 -15.85
N PHE A 76 -3.35 2.25 -15.08
CA PHE A 76 -2.43 2.60 -14.01
C PHE A 76 -1.08 1.89 -14.18
N LYS A 77 -0.06 2.42 -13.48
CA LYS A 77 1.26 1.81 -13.35
C LYS A 77 1.55 1.63 -11.87
N LEU A 78 2.11 0.49 -11.51
CA LEU A 78 2.52 0.19 -10.14
C LEU A 78 4.00 0.54 -9.96
N ASN A 79 4.32 1.15 -8.82
CA ASN A 79 5.70 1.45 -8.43
C ASN A 79 5.99 0.74 -7.12
N LEU A 80 7.02 -0.12 -7.11
CA LEU A 80 7.50 -0.76 -5.89
C LEU A 80 8.35 0.24 -5.09
N SER A 81 8.09 0.34 -3.78
CA SER A 81 8.89 1.15 -2.87
C SER A 81 9.62 0.26 -1.89
N THR A 82 10.96 0.26 -1.96
CA THR A 82 11.85 -0.50 -1.07
C THR A 82 12.20 0.25 0.21
N ARG A 83 12.93 -0.41 1.12
CA ARG A 83 13.34 0.15 2.42
C ARG A 83 14.03 1.52 2.28
N PRO A 84 13.58 2.55 3.03
CA PRO A 84 14.23 3.86 3.07
C PRO A 84 15.51 3.87 3.93
N GLU A 85 16.35 4.90 3.79
CA GLU A 85 17.57 5.08 4.60
C GLU A 85 17.31 5.13 6.12
N LYS A 86 16.17 5.69 6.52
CA LYS A 86 15.69 5.70 7.91
C LYS A 86 14.51 4.73 8.04
N PHE A 87 14.74 3.58 8.65
CA PHE A 87 13.71 2.56 8.88
C PHE A 87 13.65 2.15 10.36
N LEU A 88 12.53 1.55 10.75
CA LEU A 88 12.30 0.97 12.07
C LEU A 88 12.07 -0.54 11.92
N GLY A 89 12.41 -1.31 12.96
CA GLY A 89 12.27 -2.77 13.00
C GLY A 89 13.51 -3.52 12.50
N ASP A 90 13.43 -4.85 12.54
CA ASP A 90 14.55 -5.73 12.26
C ASP A 90 14.83 -5.89 10.77
N ILE A 91 16.12 -5.85 10.41
CA ILE A 91 16.59 -6.02 9.04
C ILE A 91 16.14 -7.36 8.45
N GLU A 92 16.11 -8.42 9.25
CA GLU A 92 15.71 -9.75 8.79
C GLU A 92 14.27 -9.77 8.28
N ILE A 93 13.38 -9.07 8.98
CA ILE A 93 11.97 -9.02 8.59
C ILE A 93 11.76 -8.12 7.37
N TRP A 94 12.52 -7.02 7.29
CA TRP A 94 12.59 -6.22 6.06
C TRP A 94 13.02 -7.06 4.87
N ASN A 95 14.07 -7.86 5.01
CA ASN A 95 14.56 -8.72 3.92
C ASN A 95 13.52 -9.79 3.54
N GLN A 96 12.74 -10.30 4.50
CA GLN A 96 11.64 -11.23 4.21
C GLN A 96 10.50 -10.53 3.45
N ALA A 97 10.08 -9.35 3.89
CA ALA A 97 9.03 -8.57 3.23
C ALA A 97 9.44 -8.12 1.83
N GLU A 98 10.70 -7.71 1.64
CA GLU A 98 11.26 -7.35 0.34
C GLU A 98 11.33 -8.57 -0.59
N LYS A 99 11.77 -9.75 -0.12
CA LYS A 99 11.75 -10.98 -0.93
C LYS A 99 10.36 -11.36 -1.42
N VAL A 100 9.37 -11.28 -0.54
CA VAL A 100 7.96 -11.52 -0.87
C VAL A 100 7.55 -10.52 -1.96
N SER A 101 7.77 -9.22 -1.74
CA SER A 101 7.40 -8.14 -2.67
C SER A 101 8.13 -8.19 -4.03
N ASP A 102 9.41 -8.58 -4.04
CA ASP A 102 10.24 -8.68 -5.23
C ASP A 102 9.73 -9.80 -6.15
N VAL A 103 9.37 -10.96 -5.58
CA VAL A 103 8.79 -12.08 -6.33
C VAL A 103 7.44 -11.68 -6.97
N PHE A 104 6.58 -10.93 -6.26
CA PHE A 104 5.33 -10.42 -6.84
C PHE A 104 5.55 -9.45 -7.98
N SER A 105 6.51 -8.53 -7.83
CA SER A 105 6.83 -7.58 -8.88
C SER A 105 7.31 -8.28 -10.15
N VAL A 106 8.14 -9.32 -10.02
CA VAL A 106 8.61 -10.13 -11.16
C VAL A 106 7.47 -10.88 -11.84
N LEU A 107 6.50 -11.40 -11.06
CA LEU A 107 5.34 -12.11 -11.60
C LEU A 107 4.40 -11.19 -12.39
N GLU A 108 4.16 -9.95 -11.94
CA GLU A 108 3.34 -8.98 -12.68
C GLU A 108 4.10 -8.29 -13.83
N ASN A 109 5.42 -8.10 -13.71
CA ASN A 109 6.27 -7.51 -14.75
C ASN A 109 6.32 -8.36 -16.03
N SER A 110 6.03 -9.65 -15.94
CA SER A 110 5.90 -10.52 -17.11
C SER A 110 4.73 -10.15 -18.03
N LEU A 111 3.81 -9.27 -17.59
CA LEU A 111 2.61 -8.87 -18.34
C LEU A 111 2.49 -7.40 -18.71
N THR A 112 3.40 -6.50 -18.33
CA THR A 112 3.35 -5.11 -18.84
C THR A 112 4.71 -4.42 -18.87
N GLN A 113 5.06 -3.82 -20.01
CA GLN A 113 6.37 -3.27 -20.33
C GLN A 113 6.64 -1.93 -19.59
N PHE A 114 7.71 -1.88 -18.79
CA PHE A 114 8.09 -0.72 -17.98
C PHE A 114 9.07 0.22 -18.69
N ARG A 115 8.97 1.53 -18.40
CA ARG A 115 10.02 2.54 -18.61
C ARG A 115 10.06 3.49 -17.41
N GLU A 116 11.26 3.69 -16.89
CA GLU A 116 11.58 4.59 -15.78
C GLU A 116 11.18 6.03 -16.08
N VAL A 117 10.64 6.71 -15.07
CA VAL A 117 10.65 8.17 -15.00
C VAL A 117 11.07 8.54 -13.57
N PHE A 118 12.31 9.00 -13.44
CA PHE A 118 12.76 9.77 -12.29
C PHE A 118 12.02 11.11 -12.28
N LEU A 119 11.11 11.31 -11.32
CA LEU A 119 10.64 12.65 -10.94
C LEU A 119 11.10 12.94 -9.52
N SER A 120 12.30 13.50 -9.44
CA SER A 120 12.76 14.29 -8.29
C SER A 120 11.66 15.30 -7.91
N GLY A 121 11.07 15.16 -6.73
CA GLY A 121 10.22 16.19 -6.12
C GLY A 121 8.74 15.86 -5.89
N TYR A 122 8.21 14.71 -6.35
CA TYR A 122 6.81 14.35 -6.11
C TYR A 122 6.69 13.23 -5.05
N LYS A 123 6.20 13.58 -3.85
CA LYS A 123 5.62 12.60 -2.91
C LYS A 123 4.29 12.10 -3.48
N GLN A 124 4.35 11.31 -4.55
CA GLN A 124 3.22 10.51 -4.99
C GLN A 124 2.94 9.43 -3.95
N LYS A 125 1.66 9.18 -3.66
CA LYS A 125 1.18 8.19 -2.69
C LYS A 125 1.88 6.85 -2.97
N LYS A 126 2.85 6.50 -2.12
CA LYS A 126 3.39 5.14 -2.07
C LYS A 126 2.27 4.28 -1.48
N MET A 127 1.78 3.30 -2.24
CA MET A 127 1.06 2.18 -1.64
C MET A 127 2.11 1.41 -0.86
N ALA A 128 2.19 1.71 0.43
CA ALA A 128 3.11 1.04 1.31
C ALA A 128 2.32 -0.05 2.02
N VAL A 129 2.48 -1.29 1.54
CA VAL A 129 2.08 -2.47 2.29
C VAL A 129 3.12 -2.60 3.39
N PHE A 130 2.91 -1.87 4.49
CA PHE A 130 3.72 -2.04 5.68
C PHE A 130 3.18 -3.27 6.43
N PRO A 131 4.02 -4.28 6.73
CA PRO A 131 3.67 -5.22 7.78
C PRO A 131 3.50 -4.40 9.06
N VAL A 132 2.26 -4.33 9.55
CA VAL A 132 1.98 -3.72 10.86
C VAL A 132 2.47 -4.71 11.90
N PHE A 133 3.56 -4.37 12.59
CA PHE A 133 3.98 -5.02 13.83
C PHE A 133 3.14 -4.53 15.00
#